data_AF-A0A3G1CVP7-F1
#
_entry.id   AF-A0A3G1CVP7-F1
#
_cell.length_a   1.000
_cell.length_b   1.000
_cell.length_c   1.000
_cell.angle_alpha   90.00
_cell.angle_beta   90.00
_cell.angle_gamma   90.00
#
_symmetry.space_group_name_H-M   'P 1'
#
loop_
_entity.id
_entity.type
_entity.pdbx_description
1 polymer ?
#
loop_
_entity_poly.entity_id
_entity_poly.type
_entity_poly.pdbx_seq_one_letter_code
_entity_poly.pdbx_strand_id
1 'polypeptide(L)'
;VAAKVSGGDGFVTALVVLERRRHIFRVSTGSGELDSLLGGGIESMAITEVFGEFRTGKTQLAHTLCVTAQIPNDAGTYTGGKVIFVDTENTFRPDRLRGIADRFNLEQEAVLENVLYTRAFTSEHQFEILDHVAAQFHEEPGIFKLLIIDSIMALFRVDFSGRGELADRQQRLAQYLSRLQKISEEYNVSVYITNQMTAD
;
A
#
# COMPACT_ATOMS: atom_id res chain seq x y z
N VAL A 1 -41.08 8.14 -18.31
CA VAL A 1 -39.81 8.61 -18.90
C VAL A 1 -39.19 9.57 -17.91
N ALA A 2 -38.14 9.13 -17.21
CA ALA A 2 -37.37 9.99 -16.34
C ALA A 2 -35.90 9.69 -16.63
N ALA A 3 -35.30 10.54 -17.44
CA ALA A 3 -33.86 10.58 -17.65
C ALA A 3 -33.29 11.58 -16.63
N LYS A 4 -32.31 11.14 -15.85
CA LYS A 4 -31.34 12.03 -15.23
C LYS A 4 -29.99 11.71 -15.86
N VAL A 5 -29.46 12.68 -16.60
CA VAL A 5 -28.12 12.65 -17.17
C VAL A 5 -27.22 13.36 -16.16
N SER A 6 -26.39 12.59 -15.45
CA SER A 6 -25.20 13.08 -14.76
C SER A 6 -24.30 11.89 -14.49
N GLY A 7 -23.05 11.95 -14.95
CA GLY A 7 -22.07 10.87 -14.85
C GLY A 7 -21.75 10.55 -13.39
N GLY A 8 -21.91 9.26 -13.05
CA GLY A 8 -21.49 8.67 -11.78
C GLY A 8 -22.47 8.86 -10.63
N ASP A 9 -23.60 8.15 -10.62
CA ASP A 9 -24.46 7.89 -9.42
C ASP A 9 -25.69 7.03 -9.79
N GLY A 10 -25.47 5.84 -10.36
CA GLY A 10 -26.56 4.94 -10.75
C GLY A 10 -26.22 3.46 -10.54
N PHE A 11 -27.24 2.62 -10.40
CA PHE A 11 -27.06 1.17 -10.40
C PHE A 11 -26.46 0.73 -11.74
N VAL A 12 -25.35 -0.01 -11.68
CA VAL A 12 -24.70 -0.61 -12.85
C VAL A 12 -24.89 -2.11 -12.83
N THR A 13 -24.85 -2.75 -13.99
CA THR A 13 -24.91 -4.22 -14.06
C THR A 13 -23.60 -4.83 -13.54
N ALA A 14 -23.65 -6.09 -13.08
CA ALA A 14 -22.45 -6.82 -12.68
C ALA A 14 -21.43 -6.93 -13.83
N LEU A 15 -21.87 -6.89 -15.09
CA LEU A 15 -20.98 -6.87 -16.26
C LEU A 15 -20.12 -5.60 -16.30
N VAL A 16 -20.70 -4.42 -16.06
CA VAL A 16 -19.95 -3.16 -15.99
C VAL A 16 -18.95 -3.18 -14.83
N VAL A 17 -19.34 -3.76 -13.69
CA VAL A 17 -18.41 -3.92 -12.55
C VAL A 17 -17.26 -4.85 -12.92
N LEU A 18 -17.53 -5.97 -13.60
CA LEU A 18 -16.49 -6.89 -14.08
C LEU A 18 -15.53 -6.22 -15.05
N GLU A 19 -16.04 -5.40 -15.98
CA GLU A 19 -15.21 -4.64 -16.91
C GLU A 19 -14.30 -3.64 -16.17
N ARG A 20 -14.83 -2.91 -15.19
CA ARG A 20 -14.03 -2.01 -14.35
C ARG A 20 -12.93 -2.75 -13.59
N ARG A 21 -13.24 -3.94 -13.06
CA ARG A 21 -12.27 -4.79 -12.35
C ARG A 21 -11.13 -5.29 -13.25
N ARG A 22 -11.23 -5.20 -14.58
CA ARG A 22 -10.10 -5.53 -15.49
C ARG A 22 -8.91 -4.57 -15.35
N HIS A 23 -9.13 -3.39 -14.76
CA HIS A 23 -8.06 -2.43 -14.47
C HIS A 23 -7.29 -2.73 -13.18
N ILE A 24 -7.76 -3.71 -12.39
CA ILE A 24 -7.06 -4.15 -11.19
C ILE A 24 -5.80 -4.91 -11.61
N PHE A 25 -4.67 -4.49 -11.07
CA PHE A 25 -3.41 -5.20 -11.21
C PHE A 25 -3.01 -5.85 -9.88
N ARG A 26 -2.00 -6.72 -9.93
CA ARG A 26 -1.43 -7.34 -8.75
C ARG A 26 0.09 -7.22 -8.77
N VAL A 27 0.65 -6.84 -7.63
CA VAL A 27 2.10 -6.78 -7.41
C VAL A 27 2.57 -8.14 -6.89
N SER A 28 3.50 -8.79 -7.59
CA SER A 28 4.08 -10.05 -7.13
C SER A 28 4.84 -9.86 -5.81
N THR A 29 4.73 -10.82 -4.91
CA THR A 29 5.51 -10.89 -3.67
C THR A 29 6.94 -11.39 -3.89
N GLY A 30 7.28 -11.83 -5.11
CA GLY A 30 8.57 -12.46 -5.42
C GLY A 30 8.67 -13.93 -5.00
N SER A 31 7.57 -14.53 -4.53
CA SER A 31 7.40 -15.97 -4.30
C SER A 31 6.14 -16.46 -5.01
N GLY A 32 6.29 -17.45 -5.88
CA GLY A 32 5.16 -18.00 -6.64
C GLY A 32 4.11 -18.67 -5.74
N GLU A 33 4.54 -19.29 -4.64
CA GLU A 33 3.65 -19.93 -3.68
C GLU A 33 2.82 -18.90 -2.90
N LEU A 34 3.44 -17.82 -2.44
CA LEU A 34 2.73 -16.75 -1.75
C LEU A 34 1.81 -15.99 -2.71
N ASP A 35 2.24 -15.75 -3.96
CA ASP A 35 1.39 -15.18 -4.99
C ASP A 35 0.17 -16.07 -5.26
N SER A 36 0.36 -17.39 -5.36
CA SER A 36 -0.74 -18.34 -5.54
C SER A 36 -1.73 -18.30 -4.37
N LEU A 37 -1.23 -18.23 -3.12
CA LEU A 37 -2.06 -18.10 -1.93
C LEU A 37 -2.89 -16.80 -1.94
N LEU A 38 -2.32 -15.70 -2.44
CA LEU A 38 -2.96 -14.38 -2.52
C LEU A 38 -3.82 -14.22 -3.79
N GLY A 39 -3.90 -15.22 -4.66
CA GLY A 39 -4.63 -15.13 -5.92
C GLY A 39 -3.97 -14.23 -6.97
N GLY A 40 -2.63 -14.18 -6.97
CA GLY A 40 -1.78 -13.51 -7.96
C GLY A 40 -0.89 -12.39 -7.41
N GLY A 41 -0.86 -12.16 -6.09
CA GLY A 41 -0.06 -11.12 -5.44
C GLY A 41 -0.91 -10.07 -4.72
N ILE A 42 -0.31 -8.91 -4.41
CA ILE A 42 -0.96 -7.80 -3.69
C ILE A 42 -1.86 -7.03 -4.65
N GLU A 43 -3.18 -6.99 -4.39
CA GLU A 43 -4.21 -6.41 -5.27
C GLU A 43 -4.27 -4.87 -5.17
N SER A 44 -4.43 -4.19 -6.32
CA SER A 44 -4.70 -2.74 -6.38
C SER A 44 -6.15 -2.40 -6.02
N MET A 45 -6.42 -1.17 -5.60
CA MET A 45 -7.72 -0.74 -5.06
C MET A 45 -8.14 -1.51 -3.78
N ALA A 46 -7.17 -2.06 -3.07
CA ALA A 46 -7.37 -2.81 -1.84
C ALA A 46 -6.26 -2.51 -0.82
N ILE A 47 -6.59 -2.71 0.45
CA ILE A 47 -5.63 -2.73 1.56
C ILE A 47 -5.31 -4.19 1.89
N THR A 48 -4.02 -4.54 1.83
CA THR A 48 -3.50 -5.81 2.33
C THR A 48 -2.77 -5.59 3.63
N GLU A 49 -3.27 -6.18 4.71
CA GLU A 49 -2.60 -6.17 6.02
C GLU A 49 -1.79 -7.45 6.23
N VAL A 50 -0.52 -7.30 6.61
CA VAL A 50 0.32 -8.39 7.10
C VAL A 50 0.65 -8.15 8.56
N PHE A 51 0.16 -9.05 9.42
CA PHE A 51 0.35 -8.96 10.86
C PHE A 51 1.08 -10.17 11.44
N GLY A 52 1.70 -9.98 12.61
CA GLY A 52 2.39 -11.05 13.33
C GLY A 52 3.44 -10.53 14.30
N GLU A 53 4.11 -11.44 14.99
CA GLU A 53 5.16 -11.12 15.97
C GLU A 53 6.37 -10.41 15.35
N PHE A 54 7.23 -9.84 16.19
CA PHE A 54 8.51 -9.29 15.73
C PHE A 54 9.34 -10.38 15.03
N ARG A 55 10.11 -10.00 14.00
CA ARG A 55 10.96 -10.91 13.19
C ARG A 55 10.24 -11.97 12.34
N THR A 56 8.92 -11.87 12.13
CA THR A 56 8.19 -12.77 11.22
C THR A 56 8.28 -12.42 9.73
N GLY A 57 9.05 -11.39 9.36
CA GLY A 57 9.32 -11.05 7.95
C GLY A 57 8.45 -9.94 7.34
N LYS A 58 7.55 -9.30 8.09
CA LYS A 58 6.66 -8.22 7.60
C LYS A 58 7.39 -7.11 6.83
N THR A 59 8.42 -6.52 7.44
CA THR A 59 9.26 -5.48 6.84
C THR A 59 10.11 -6.03 5.67
N GLN A 60 10.54 -7.30 5.72
CA GLN A 60 11.30 -7.90 4.62
C GLN A 60 10.42 -8.07 3.38
N LEU A 61 9.15 -8.44 3.56
CA LEU A 61 8.18 -8.46 2.47
C LEU A 61 7.93 -7.05 1.94
N ALA A 62 7.82 -6.03 2.81
CA ALA A 62 7.71 -4.63 2.40
C ALA A 62 8.89 -4.17 1.52
N HIS A 63 10.13 -4.47 1.92
CA HIS A 63 11.32 -4.19 1.10
C HIS A 63 11.33 -4.94 -0.22
N THR A 64 10.81 -6.17 -0.25
CA THR A 64 10.69 -6.95 -1.48
C THR A 64 9.68 -6.31 -2.43
N LEU A 65 8.54 -5.90 -1.91
CA LEU A 65 7.49 -5.22 -2.66
C LEU A 65 7.94 -3.87 -3.23
N CYS A 66 8.84 -3.14 -2.55
CA CYS A 66 9.47 -1.94 -3.12
C CYS A 66 10.16 -2.20 -4.46
N VAL A 67 10.73 -3.39 -4.64
CA VAL A 67 11.45 -3.79 -5.86
C VAL A 67 10.50 -4.44 -6.85
N THR A 68 9.68 -5.40 -6.44
CA THR A 68 8.81 -6.15 -7.35
C THR A 68 7.69 -5.30 -7.94
N ALA A 69 7.26 -4.23 -7.26
CA ALA A 69 6.32 -3.24 -7.82
C ALA A 69 6.89 -2.48 -9.04
N GLN A 70 8.19 -2.54 -9.28
CA GLN A 70 8.79 -1.88 -10.44
C GLN A 70 8.86 -2.80 -11.66
N ILE A 71 8.55 -4.09 -11.50
CA ILE A 71 8.72 -5.11 -12.52
C ILE A 71 7.41 -5.31 -13.29
N PRO A 72 7.39 -5.08 -14.62
CA PRO A 72 6.24 -5.42 -15.45
C PRO A 72 5.94 -6.92 -15.41
N ASN A 73 4.68 -7.30 -15.61
CA ASN A 73 4.34 -8.71 -15.77
C ASN A 73 4.35 -9.14 -17.25
N ASP A 74 4.59 -10.43 -17.48
CA ASP A 74 4.66 -11.00 -18.84
C ASP A 74 3.32 -10.90 -19.60
N ALA A 75 2.21 -10.81 -18.86
CA ALA A 75 0.86 -10.67 -19.42
C ALA A 75 0.57 -9.25 -19.96
N GLY A 76 1.45 -8.27 -19.70
CA GLY A 76 1.27 -6.88 -20.11
C GLY A 76 0.13 -6.14 -19.39
N THR A 77 -0.47 -6.75 -18.37
CA THR A 77 -1.54 -6.13 -17.56
C THR A 77 -1.00 -5.26 -16.43
N TYR A 78 0.29 -5.39 -16.12
CA TYR A 78 1.00 -4.59 -15.14
C TYR A 78 2.33 -4.11 -15.73
N THR A 79 2.56 -2.80 -15.70
CA THR A 79 3.74 -2.17 -16.31
C THR A 79 4.86 -1.89 -15.31
N GLY A 80 4.67 -2.22 -14.03
CA GLY A 80 5.51 -1.70 -12.95
C GLY A 80 5.26 -0.20 -12.68
N GLY A 81 5.86 0.30 -11.60
CA GLY A 81 5.86 1.72 -11.28
C GLY A 81 6.47 2.05 -9.92
N LYS A 82 6.38 3.33 -9.54
CA LYS A 82 7.00 3.86 -8.32
C LYS A 82 6.27 3.41 -7.05
N VAL A 83 6.99 3.49 -5.94
CA VAL A 83 6.52 3.10 -4.60
C VAL A 83 6.66 4.28 -3.65
N ILE A 84 5.67 4.47 -2.77
CA ILE A 84 5.83 5.33 -1.58
C ILE A 84 5.93 4.45 -0.34
N PHE A 85 6.96 4.66 0.48
CA PHE A 85 7.18 4.01 1.76
C PHE A 85 7.04 5.01 2.90
N VAL A 86 6.05 4.81 3.75
CA VAL A 86 5.84 5.56 5.00
C VAL A 86 6.32 4.70 6.16
N ASP A 87 7.42 5.12 6.77
CA ASP A 87 8.04 4.44 7.92
C ASP A 87 7.63 5.10 9.23
N THR A 88 7.27 4.30 10.23
CA THR A 88 6.84 4.76 11.55
C THR A 88 7.80 4.32 12.66
N GLU A 89 8.68 3.36 12.38
CA GLU A 89 9.55 2.68 13.37
C GLU A 89 11.04 2.71 13.02
N ASN A 90 11.42 3.42 11.95
CA ASN A 90 12.78 3.45 11.41
C ASN A 90 13.25 2.06 10.94
N THR A 91 12.38 1.33 10.25
CA THR A 91 12.65 -0.02 9.73
C THR A 91 13.20 -0.01 8.31
N PHE A 92 13.05 1.09 7.56
CA PHE A 92 13.47 1.17 6.18
C PHE A 92 15.00 1.12 6.05
N ARG A 93 15.50 0.23 5.19
CA ARG A 93 16.94 0.04 4.96
C ARG A 93 17.19 -0.03 3.45
N PRO A 94 17.64 1.05 2.79
CA PRO A 94 17.81 1.08 1.34
C PRO A 94 18.84 0.04 0.84
N ASP A 95 19.86 -0.30 1.63
CA ASP A 95 20.80 -1.37 1.27
C ASP A 95 20.13 -2.75 1.13
N ARG A 96 18.97 -2.97 1.76
CA ARG A 96 18.19 -4.20 1.56
C ARG A 96 17.58 -4.26 0.16
N LEU A 97 17.18 -3.12 -0.41
CA LEU A 97 16.61 -3.07 -1.76
C LEU A 97 17.66 -3.45 -2.81
N ARG A 98 18.93 -3.05 -2.63
CA ARG A 98 20.04 -3.41 -3.53
C ARG A 98 20.18 -4.92 -3.71
N GLY A 99 20.27 -5.66 -2.61
CA GLY A 99 20.38 -7.13 -2.68
C GLY A 99 19.15 -7.82 -3.25
N ILE A 100 17.96 -7.20 -3.13
CA ILE A 100 16.74 -7.69 -3.76
C ILE A 100 16.73 -7.36 -5.27
N ALA A 101 17.18 -6.16 -5.66
CA ALA A 101 17.33 -5.76 -7.06
C ALA A 101 18.29 -6.69 -7.81
N ASP A 102 19.41 -7.07 -7.20
CA ASP A 102 20.36 -8.03 -7.76
C ASP A 102 19.70 -9.37 -8.08
N ARG A 103 18.85 -9.88 -7.17
CA ARG A 103 18.11 -11.13 -7.39
C ARG A 103 17.22 -11.09 -8.64
N PHE A 104 16.69 -9.92 -8.98
CA PHE A 104 15.84 -9.70 -10.16
C PHE A 104 16.61 -9.14 -11.37
N ASN A 105 17.95 -9.04 -11.30
CA ASN A 105 18.80 -8.45 -12.33
C ASN A 105 18.39 -7.01 -12.70
N LEU A 106 17.98 -6.22 -11.72
CA LEU A 106 17.64 -4.81 -11.88
C LEU A 106 18.83 -3.92 -11.53
N GLU A 107 18.86 -2.74 -12.14
CA GLU A 107 19.85 -1.72 -11.83
C GLU A 107 19.50 -1.07 -10.46
N GLN A 108 20.48 -1.04 -9.55
CA GLN A 108 20.22 -0.76 -8.13
C GLN A 108 19.83 0.70 -7.91
N GLU A 109 20.52 1.63 -8.55
CA GLU A 109 20.30 3.07 -8.44
C GLU A 109 18.89 3.45 -8.93
N ALA A 110 18.47 2.94 -10.07
CA ALA A 110 17.13 3.14 -10.64
C ALA A 110 16.04 2.57 -9.74
N VAL A 111 16.27 1.40 -9.12
CA VAL A 111 15.34 0.84 -8.13
C VAL A 111 15.18 1.77 -6.93
N LEU A 112 16.28 2.35 -6.43
CA LEU A 112 16.25 3.27 -5.29
C LEU A 112 15.59 4.61 -5.66
N GLU A 113 15.82 5.15 -6.85
CA GLU A 113 15.21 6.41 -7.33
C GLU A 113 13.67 6.32 -7.45
N ASN A 114 13.13 5.12 -7.69
CA ASN A 114 11.70 4.88 -7.81
C ASN A 114 10.97 4.64 -6.47
N VAL A 115 11.69 4.71 -5.34
CA VAL A 115 11.11 4.54 -4.00
C VAL A 115 11.16 5.87 -3.25
N LEU A 116 10.01 6.53 -3.16
CA LEU A 116 9.83 7.71 -2.32
C LEU A 116 9.69 7.27 -0.88
N TYR A 117 10.42 7.91 0.02
CA TYR A 117 10.44 7.58 1.44
C TYR A 117 10.07 8.79 2.28
N THR A 118 9.23 8.57 3.30
CA THR A 118 8.98 9.55 4.37
C THR A 118 8.84 8.84 5.71
N ARG A 119 9.16 9.56 6.78
CA ARG A 119 9.04 9.06 8.15
C ARG A 119 7.99 9.83 8.92
N ALA A 120 7.01 9.12 9.45
CA ALA A 120 6.03 9.68 10.37
C ALA A 120 6.57 9.62 11.82
N PHE A 121 6.22 10.64 12.60
CA PHE A 121 6.70 10.79 13.99
C PHE A 121 5.57 10.78 15.02
N THR A 122 4.34 11.08 14.60
CA THR A 122 3.10 10.99 15.39
C THR A 122 1.98 10.42 14.52
N SER A 123 0.89 9.96 15.15
CA SER A 123 -0.32 9.54 14.45
C SER A 123 -0.94 10.69 13.64
N GLU A 124 -0.91 11.93 14.15
CA GLU A 124 -1.34 13.12 13.41
C GLU A 124 -0.48 13.37 12.16
N HIS A 125 0.85 13.27 12.27
CA HIS A 125 1.74 13.38 11.12
C HIS A 125 1.51 12.27 10.09
N GLN A 126 1.15 11.04 10.51
CA GLN A 126 0.73 10.01 9.55
C GLN A 126 -0.48 10.43 8.71
N PHE A 127 -1.46 11.13 9.31
CA PHE A 127 -2.63 11.62 8.59
C PHE A 127 -2.25 12.70 7.57
N GLU A 128 -1.39 13.65 7.96
CA GLU A 128 -0.91 14.72 7.08
C GLU A 128 -0.11 14.16 5.89
N ILE A 129 0.70 13.12 6.12
CA ILE A 129 1.42 12.42 5.05
C ILE A 129 0.47 11.89 3.97
N LEU A 130 -0.76 11.48 4.31
CA LEU A 130 -1.73 11.02 3.30
C LEU A 130 -2.19 12.15 2.36
N ASP A 131 -2.15 13.41 2.78
CA ASP A 131 -2.39 14.56 1.89
C ASP A 131 -1.25 14.67 0.86
N HIS A 132 0.00 14.54 1.32
CA HIS A 132 1.17 14.57 0.44
C HIS A 132 1.19 13.38 -0.51
N VAL A 133 0.82 12.18 -0.06
CA VAL A 133 0.69 10.98 -0.91
C VAL A 133 -0.33 11.20 -2.01
N ALA A 134 -1.53 11.71 -1.68
CA ALA A 134 -2.55 11.99 -2.67
C ALA A 134 -2.09 13.05 -3.69
N ALA A 135 -1.38 14.09 -3.24
CA ALA A 135 -0.78 15.09 -4.12
C ALA A 135 0.22 14.46 -5.11
N GLN A 136 1.13 13.59 -4.64
CA GLN A 136 2.08 12.89 -5.51
C GLN A 136 1.38 11.99 -6.54
N PHE A 137 0.34 11.25 -6.14
CA PHE A 137 -0.43 10.42 -7.06
C PHE A 137 -1.21 11.23 -8.10
N HIS A 138 -1.64 12.44 -7.74
CA HIS A 138 -2.29 13.36 -8.66
C HIS A 138 -1.30 14.02 -9.64
N GLU A 139 -0.10 14.37 -9.18
CA GLU A 139 0.94 15.00 -10.00
C GLU A 139 1.54 14.04 -11.05
N GLU A 140 1.66 12.75 -10.72
CA GLU A 140 2.16 11.70 -11.63
C GLU A 140 1.12 10.56 -11.84
N PRO A 141 0.00 10.81 -12.56
CA PRO A 141 -1.08 9.85 -12.69
C PRO A 141 -0.62 8.51 -13.29
N GLY A 142 -0.95 7.42 -12.59
CA GLY A 142 -0.68 6.06 -13.05
C GLY A 142 0.80 5.63 -12.96
N ILE A 143 1.70 6.47 -12.46
CA ILE A 143 3.12 6.14 -12.26
C ILE A 143 3.33 5.34 -10.97
N PHE A 144 2.65 5.71 -9.89
CA PHE A 144 2.73 4.98 -8.62
C PHE A 144 1.85 3.73 -8.64
N LYS A 145 2.33 2.65 -8.04
CA LYS A 145 1.62 1.36 -8.00
C LYS A 145 1.43 0.80 -6.59
N LEU A 146 2.23 1.26 -5.63
CA LEU A 146 2.24 0.73 -4.28
C LEU A 146 2.47 1.84 -3.24
N LEU A 147 1.63 1.83 -2.20
CA LEU A 147 1.80 2.59 -0.97
C LEU A 147 2.03 1.61 0.18
N ILE A 148 3.14 1.80 0.90
CA ILE A 148 3.50 0.99 2.08
C ILE A 148 3.39 1.84 3.34
N ILE A 149 2.73 1.31 4.38
CA ILE A 149 2.76 1.85 5.74
C ILE A 149 3.38 0.80 6.68
N ASP A 150 4.61 1.02 7.14
CA ASP A 150 5.34 0.11 8.05
C ASP A 150 5.71 0.84 9.36
N SER A 151 5.04 0.62 10.48
CA SER A 151 3.77 -0.10 10.69
C SER A 151 2.61 0.83 11.05
N ILE A 152 1.39 0.41 10.74
CA ILE A 152 0.19 1.26 10.92
C ILE A 152 -0.12 1.56 12.39
N MET A 153 0.20 0.64 13.30
CA MET A 153 -0.20 0.76 14.71
C MET A 153 0.84 1.40 15.62
N ALA A 154 2.11 1.54 15.21
CA ALA A 154 3.18 1.96 16.11
C ALA A 154 2.89 3.30 16.80
N LEU A 155 2.60 4.34 16.02
CA LEU A 155 2.39 5.69 16.57
C LEU A 155 1.02 5.82 17.25
N PHE A 156 -0.01 5.11 16.77
CA PHE A 156 -1.33 5.08 17.43
C PHE A 156 -1.27 4.45 18.83
N ARG A 157 -0.36 3.50 19.08
CA ARG A 157 -0.18 2.91 20.42
C ARG A 157 0.59 3.83 21.37
N VAL A 158 1.42 4.72 20.84
CA VAL A 158 2.17 5.71 21.63
C VAL A 158 1.27 6.89 21.97
N ASP A 159 0.54 7.42 20.99
CA ASP A 159 -0.29 8.62 21.16
C ASP A 159 -1.58 8.36 21.93
N PHE A 160 -2.09 7.12 21.90
CA PHE A 160 -3.30 6.71 22.62
C PHE A 160 -2.99 5.54 23.55
N SER A 161 -2.85 5.85 24.85
CA SER A 161 -2.33 4.95 25.87
C SER A 161 -3.41 4.51 26.88
N GLY A 162 -3.41 3.22 27.21
CA GLY A 162 -4.34 2.64 28.17
C GLY A 162 -5.75 2.39 27.64
N ARG A 163 -6.61 1.84 28.51
CA ARG A 163 -7.99 1.43 28.14
C ARG A 163 -8.95 2.61 27.95
N GLY A 164 -8.68 3.76 28.60
CA GLY A 164 -9.54 4.96 28.52
C GLY A 164 -9.59 5.58 27.12
N GLU A 165 -8.49 5.47 26.37
CA GLU A 165 -8.33 6.08 25.04
C GLU A 165 -8.56 5.07 23.90
N LEU A 166 -9.02 3.85 24.22
CA LEU A 166 -9.23 2.79 23.24
C LEU A 166 -10.27 3.21 22.19
N ALA A 167 -11.36 3.85 22.61
CA ALA A 167 -12.41 4.29 21.70
C ALA A 167 -11.90 5.34 20.71
N ASP A 168 -11.20 6.36 21.20
CA ASP A 168 -10.62 7.43 20.38
C ASP A 168 -9.59 6.89 19.39
N ARG A 169 -8.73 5.97 19.85
CA ARG A 169 -7.76 5.28 18.98
C ARG A 169 -8.45 4.51 17.87
N GLN A 170 -9.50 3.74 18.18
CA GLN A 170 -10.24 2.97 17.17
C GLN A 170 -10.95 3.89 16.18
N GLN A 171 -11.54 4.99 16.64
CA GLN A 171 -12.18 5.97 15.77
C GLN A 171 -11.17 6.61 14.82
N ARG A 172 -10.01 7.04 15.33
CA ARG A 172 -8.95 7.63 14.50
C ARG A 172 -8.39 6.60 13.52
N LEU A 173 -8.07 5.39 13.95
CA LEU A 173 -7.59 4.33 13.06
C LEU A 173 -8.60 4.02 11.94
N ALA A 174 -9.90 3.98 12.26
CA ALA A 174 -10.95 3.76 11.26
C ALA A 174 -11.00 4.89 10.21
N GLN A 175 -10.80 6.15 10.63
CA GLN A 175 -10.69 7.28 9.70
C GLN A 175 -9.45 7.15 8.80
N TYR A 176 -8.33 6.72 9.37
CA TYR A 176 -7.08 6.51 8.63
C TYR A 176 -7.23 5.41 7.56
N LEU A 177 -7.75 4.25 7.95
CA LEU A 177 -8.02 3.14 7.03
C LEU A 177 -9.04 3.51 5.95
N SER A 178 -10.09 4.25 6.30
CA SER A 178 -11.06 4.76 5.33
C SER A 178 -10.41 5.68 4.29
N ARG A 179 -9.48 6.52 4.72
CA ARG A 179 -8.72 7.42 3.84
C ARG A 179 -7.78 6.64 2.91
N LEU A 180 -7.06 5.64 3.44
CA LEU A 180 -6.22 4.75 2.63
C LEU A 180 -7.03 4.01 1.57
N GLN A 181 -8.20 3.48 1.93
CA GLN A 181 -9.06 2.76 0.98
C GLN A 181 -9.50 3.67 -0.17
N LYS A 182 -9.94 4.90 0.13
CA LYS A 182 -10.29 5.90 -0.90
C LYS A 182 -9.13 6.23 -1.83
N ILE A 183 -7.94 6.46 -1.27
CA ILE A 183 -6.72 6.69 -2.06
C ILE A 183 -6.44 5.48 -2.97
N SER A 184 -6.58 4.26 -2.46
CA SER A 184 -6.35 3.04 -3.24
C SER A 184 -7.28 2.93 -4.46
N GLU A 185 -8.56 3.27 -4.27
CA GLU A 185 -9.59 3.20 -5.30
C GLU A 185 -9.48 4.34 -6.31
N GLU A 186 -9.26 5.56 -5.85
CA GLU A 186 -9.18 6.77 -6.68
C GLU A 186 -8.00 6.73 -7.64
N TYR A 187 -6.82 6.32 -7.15
CA TYR A 187 -5.58 6.31 -7.92
C TYR A 187 -5.20 4.94 -8.49
N ASN A 188 -6.01 3.91 -8.24
CA ASN A 188 -5.73 2.51 -8.60
C ASN A 188 -4.33 2.08 -8.13
N VAL A 189 -4.08 2.17 -6.82
CA VAL A 189 -2.82 1.73 -6.21
C VAL A 189 -3.05 0.57 -5.25
N SER A 190 -2.04 -0.27 -5.05
CA SER A 190 -2.04 -1.27 -3.99
C SER A 190 -1.64 -0.60 -2.68
N VAL A 191 -2.32 -0.92 -1.58
CA VAL A 191 -1.93 -0.46 -0.23
C VAL A 191 -1.49 -1.67 0.58
N TYR A 192 -0.26 -1.64 1.08
CA TYR A 192 0.30 -2.67 1.93
C TYR A 192 0.59 -2.08 3.31
N ILE A 193 0.01 -2.65 4.35
CA ILE A 193 0.21 -2.21 5.73
C ILE A 193 0.76 -3.35 6.57
N THR A 194 1.68 -3.03 7.47
CA THR A 194 2.14 -4.00 8.48
C THR A 194 1.55 -3.66 9.84
N ASN A 195 1.37 -4.70 10.65
CA ASN A 195 0.93 -4.56 12.03
C ASN A 195 1.69 -5.54 12.93
N GLN A 196 2.28 -5.03 14.00
CA GLN A 196 2.95 -5.90 14.97
C GLN A 196 1.95 -6.37 16.02
N MET A 197 1.79 -7.70 16.12
CA MET A 197 1.06 -8.27 17.26
C MET A 197 1.95 -8.28 18.50
N THR A 198 1.37 -7.83 19.60
CA THR A 198 1.90 -8.04 20.94
C THR A 198 1.00 -9.08 21.57
N ALA A 199 1.55 -10.22 21.99
CA ALA A 199 0.84 -11.11 22.88
C ALA A 199 0.68 -10.40 24.23
N ASP A 200 -0.55 -10.35 24.73
CA ASP A 200 -0.82 -10.01 26.13
C ASP A 200 -0.34 -11.14 27.05
#